data_AF-A0A535CM35-F1
#
_entry.id   AF-A0A535CM35-F1
#
_cell.length_a   1.000
_cell.length_b   1.000
_cell.length_c   1.000
_cell.angle_alpha   90.00
_cell.angle_beta   90.00
_cell.angle_gamma   90.00
#
_symmetry.space_group_name_H-M   'P 1'
#
loop_
_entity.id
_entity.type
_entity.pdbx_description
1 polymer ?
#
loop_
_entity_poly.entity_id
_entity_poly.type
_entity_poly.pdbx_seq_one_letter_code
_entity_poly.pdbx_strand_id
1 'polypeptide(L)'
;MGSITIGLTLWLEQRVGSRDARGEEKIAFSVASEQPMTLDSFRESACRPLQDLITFATGVHAPVTRLEISRPPSRHLPFPQWVQVLESGPLGEERIESGSWPRLVSSLFTLAEYPGGFDVLIPRWLDLHRELHLPINMLLLSDYMAYSYADRFFFEACQAIEGFHRHAFGQPANGAEEEHYERVMARLREKAVGARDRGWLKSKLKRSLEPSLEERITAVIAEAGPLLAPVTAAWPNFSRAVSDTRNAMAHVLGAKTDQRIDDPARMQLAAEVMRWAVRIGLLRRLWPDADEVTPLLRSHWLLTGLYRRV
;
A
#
# COMPACT_ATOMS: atom_id res chain seq x y z
N MET A 1 -9.50 27.50 -19.54
CA MET A 1 -9.09 26.22 -18.94
C MET A 1 -10.34 25.50 -18.47
N GLY A 2 -10.52 24.24 -18.84
CA GLY A 2 -11.58 23.41 -18.25
C GLY A 2 -11.16 22.95 -16.86
N SER A 3 -12.11 22.67 -15.99
CA SER A 3 -11.86 22.02 -14.70
C SER A 3 -12.74 20.77 -14.59
N ILE A 4 -12.27 19.81 -13.82
CA ILE A 4 -13.04 18.62 -13.48
C ILE A 4 -13.12 18.55 -11.96
N THR A 5 -14.34 18.46 -11.44
CA THR A 5 -14.60 18.22 -10.03
C THR A 5 -14.81 16.73 -9.81
N ILE A 6 -14.02 16.14 -8.91
CA ILE A 6 -14.08 14.76 -8.48
C ILE A 6 -14.84 14.72 -7.16
N GLY A 7 -15.96 14.01 -7.11
CA GLY A 7 -16.69 13.69 -5.89
C GLY A 7 -16.36 12.27 -5.43
N LEU A 8 -15.92 12.16 -4.18
CA LEU A 8 -15.68 10.93 -3.45
C LEU A 8 -16.69 10.82 -2.31
N THR A 9 -17.10 9.62 -1.97
CA THR A 9 -17.96 9.38 -0.81
C THR A 9 -17.31 8.36 0.11
N LEU A 10 -17.25 8.71 1.39
CA LEU A 10 -16.94 7.79 2.48
C LEU A 10 -18.26 7.35 3.13
N TRP A 11 -18.46 6.04 3.21
CA TRP A 11 -19.60 5.44 3.89
C TRP A 11 -19.12 4.84 5.21
N LEU A 12 -19.90 5.06 6.26
CA LEU A 12 -19.67 4.48 7.57
C LEU A 12 -20.97 3.82 8.03
N GLU A 13 -20.95 2.51 8.23
CA GLU A 13 -22.03 1.79 8.91
C GLU A 13 -21.52 1.15 10.19
N GLN A 14 -22.26 1.33 11.28
CA GLN A 14 -21.89 0.75 12.56
C GLN A 14 -23.08 0.32 13.39
N ARG A 15 -22.87 -0.76 14.15
CA ARG A 15 -23.77 -1.21 15.20
C ARG A 15 -23.19 -0.91 16.59
N VAL A 16 -23.89 -0.09 17.37
CA VAL A 16 -23.57 0.21 18.78
C VAL A 16 -24.65 -0.41 19.67
N GLY A 17 -24.34 -1.57 20.25
CA GLY A 17 -25.31 -2.35 21.02
C GLY A 17 -26.46 -2.83 20.12
N SER A 18 -27.68 -2.36 20.39
CA SER A 18 -28.87 -2.66 19.58
C SER A 18 -29.18 -1.62 18.50
N ARG A 19 -28.39 -0.56 18.37
CA ARG A 19 -28.64 0.54 17.42
C ARG A 19 -27.67 0.48 16.25
N ASP A 20 -28.18 0.70 15.06
CA ASP A 20 -27.39 0.93 13.86
C ASP A 20 -27.27 2.45 13.61
N ALA A 21 -26.06 2.92 13.36
CA ALA A 21 -25.73 4.28 12.96
C ALA A 21 -25.08 4.24 11.58
N ARG A 22 -25.51 5.16 10.70
CA ARG A 22 -24.95 5.33 9.36
C ARG A 22 -24.49 6.77 9.18
N GLY A 23 -23.25 6.94 8.73
CA GLY A 23 -22.66 8.22 8.37
C GLY A 23 -22.24 8.21 6.90
N GLU A 24 -22.43 9.35 6.23
CA GLU A 24 -21.93 9.59 4.88
C GLU A 24 -21.12 10.89 4.92
N GLU A 25 -19.89 10.84 4.43
CA GLU A 25 -19.06 12.03 4.22
C GLU A 25 -18.74 12.17 2.72
N LYS A 26 -19.01 13.35 2.17
CA LYS A 26 -18.77 13.67 0.76
C LYS A 26 -17.57 14.60 0.67
N ILE A 27 -16.56 14.16 -0.06
CA ILE A 27 -15.33 14.92 -0.30
C ILE A 27 -15.31 15.28 -1.79
N ALA A 28 -14.95 16.52 -2.11
CA ALA A 28 -14.82 16.95 -3.49
C ALA A 28 -13.49 17.67 -3.75
N PHE A 29 -12.84 17.32 -4.84
CA PHE A 29 -11.63 17.97 -5.33
C PHE A 29 -11.94 18.65 -6.66
N SER A 30 -11.46 19.87 -6.88
CA SER A 30 -11.49 20.50 -8.21
C SER A 30 -10.09 20.50 -8.79
N VAL A 31 -9.94 19.93 -9.99
CA VAL A 31 -8.66 19.81 -10.70
C VAL A 31 -8.79 20.52 -12.03
N ALA A 32 -7.89 21.47 -12.30
CA ALA A 32 -7.81 22.17 -13.57
C ALA A 32 -6.54 21.74 -14.31
N SER A 33 -6.64 21.61 -15.63
CA SER A 33 -5.49 21.36 -16.49
C SER A 33 -5.29 22.52 -17.45
N GLU A 34 -4.03 22.93 -17.61
CA GLU A 34 -3.65 23.94 -18.61
C GLU A 34 -3.70 23.39 -20.03
N GLN A 35 -3.47 22.08 -20.18
CA GLN A 35 -3.48 21.37 -21.46
C GLN A 35 -4.73 20.50 -21.59
N PRO A 36 -5.31 20.36 -22.80
CA PRO A 36 -6.36 19.39 -23.05
C PRO A 36 -5.89 17.97 -22.67
N MET A 37 -6.74 17.24 -21.95
CA MET A 37 -6.46 15.86 -21.54
C MET A 37 -7.67 14.97 -21.81
N THR A 38 -7.42 13.69 -22.07
CA THR A 38 -8.49 12.70 -22.20
C THR A 38 -9.06 12.36 -20.82
N LEU A 39 -10.29 11.86 -20.78
CA LEU A 39 -10.90 11.40 -19.52
C LEU A 39 -10.07 10.29 -18.87
N ASP A 40 -9.53 9.36 -19.64
CA ASP A 40 -8.69 8.28 -19.11
C ASP A 40 -7.36 8.80 -18.55
N SER A 41 -6.73 9.75 -19.23
CA SER A 41 -5.52 10.40 -18.72
C SER A 41 -5.81 11.17 -17.42
N PHE A 42 -6.97 11.82 -17.31
CA PHE A 42 -7.41 12.47 -16.08
C PHE A 42 -7.66 11.48 -14.95
N ARG A 43 -8.31 10.34 -15.24
CA ARG A 43 -8.57 9.29 -14.25
C ARG A 43 -7.28 8.76 -13.64
N GLU A 44 -6.28 8.46 -14.47
CA GLU A 44 -5.00 7.92 -14.00
C GLU A 44 -4.13 8.96 -13.30
N SER A 45 -4.15 10.23 -13.74
CA SER A 45 -3.28 11.28 -13.20
C SER A 45 -3.85 12.04 -12.00
N ALA A 46 -5.17 12.07 -11.81
CA ALA A 46 -5.83 12.84 -10.76
C ALA A 46 -6.84 12.02 -9.96
N CYS A 47 -7.82 11.37 -10.61
CA CYS A 47 -8.89 10.67 -9.87
C CYS A 47 -8.35 9.55 -8.98
N ARG A 48 -7.59 8.63 -9.58
CA ARG A 48 -7.08 7.44 -8.88
C ARG A 48 -6.10 7.80 -7.76
N PRO A 49 -5.10 8.70 -7.97
CA PRO A 49 -4.26 9.15 -6.87
C PRO A 49 -5.06 9.79 -5.73
N LEU A 50 -6.03 10.67 -6.01
CA LEU A 50 -6.82 11.31 -4.95
C LEU A 50 -7.74 10.33 -4.22
N GLN A 51 -8.31 9.37 -4.95
CA GLN A 51 -9.05 8.25 -4.37
C GLN A 51 -8.16 7.43 -3.43
N ASP A 52 -6.97 7.02 -3.92
CA ASP A 52 -5.99 6.26 -3.15
C ASP A 52 -5.52 7.04 -1.91
N LEU A 53 -5.41 8.38 -1.96
CA LEU A 53 -5.07 9.21 -0.80
C LEU A 53 -6.15 9.10 0.29
N ILE A 54 -7.42 9.27 -0.10
CA ILE A 54 -8.52 9.21 0.86
C ILE A 54 -8.61 7.79 1.43
N THR A 55 -8.53 6.75 0.60
CA THR A 55 -8.57 5.37 1.06
C THR A 55 -7.37 5.00 1.93
N PHE A 56 -6.17 5.50 1.61
CA PHE A 56 -4.99 5.34 2.44
C PHE A 56 -5.16 6.03 3.80
N ALA A 57 -5.62 7.28 3.80
CA ALA A 57 -5.80 8.07 5.00
C ALA A 57 -6.88 7.47 5.90
N THR A 58 -8.00 7.00 5.36
CA THR A 58 -9.12 6.49 6.16
C THR A 58 -9.01 4.99 6.48
N GLY A 59 -8.24 4.24 5.68
CA GLY A 59 -8.24 2.78 5.70
C GLY A 59 -9.52 2.16 5.11
N VAL A 60 -10.37 2.95 4.45
CA VAL A 60 -11.68 2.54 3.92
C VAL A 60 -11.80 2.92 2.45
N HIS A 61 -12.42 2.07 1.64
CA HIS A 61 -12.71 2.39 0.24
C HIS A 61 -13.52 3.68 0.09
N ALA A 62 -12.97 4.64 -0.65
CA ALA A 62 -13.60 5.93 -0.96
C ALA A 62 -13.99 5.97 -2.45
N PRO A 63 -15.11 5.36 -2.89
CA PRO A 63 -15.46 5.32 -4.30
C PRO A 63 -15.62 6.72 -4.90
N VAL A 64 -15.18 6.87 -6.16
CA VAL A 64 -15.59 8.00 -7.00
C VAL A 64 -17.08 7.87 -7.29
N THR A 65 -17.86 8.82 -6.80
CA THR A 65 -19.32 8.84 -6.98
C THR A 65 -19.75 9.86 -8.03
N ARG A 66 -18.86 10.78 -8.39
CA ARG A 66 -19.17 11.85 -9.33
C ARG A 66 -17.92 12.40 -10.02
N LEU A 67 -18.02 12.63 -11.33
CA LEU A 67 -17.10 13.49 -12.06
C LEU A 67 -17.92 14.60 -12.75
N GLU A 68 -17.67 15.86 -12.41
CA GLU A 68 -18.28 17.02 -13.09
C GLU A 68 -17.23 17.71 -13.94
N ILE A 69 -17.37 17.63 -15.26
CA ILE A 69 -16.47 18.28 -16.21
C ILE A 69 -17.06 19.64 -16.55
N SER A 70 -16.36 20.72 -16.23
CA SER A 70 -16.80 22.08 -16.53
C SER A 70 -15.92 22.72 -17.60
N ARG A 71 -16.57 23.42 -18.53
CA ARG A 71 -15.95 24.28 -19.52
C ARG A 71 -16.29 25.73 -19.18
N PRO A 72 -15.30 26.63 -19.15
CA PRO A 72 -15.54 28.04 -18.87
C PRO A 72 -16.46 28.66 -19.94
N PRO A 73 -17.19 29.73 -19.59
CA PRO A 73 -17.99 30.48 -20.55
C PRO A 73 -17.18 30.88 -21.80
N SER A 74 -17.86 30.94 -22.94
CA SER A 74 -17.28 31.40 -24.20
C SER A 74 -18.17 32.44 -24.86
N ARG A 75 -17.65 33.15 -25.87
CA ARG A 75 -18.42 34.16 -26.60
C ARG A 75 -19.74 33.62 -27.21
N HIS A 76 -19.80 32.32 -27.49
CA HIS A 76 -20.98 31.65 -28.05
C HIS A 76 -21.86 30.97 -27.00
N LEU A 77 -21.34 30.75 -25.79
CA LEU A 77 -22.02 30.06 -24.69
C LEU A 77 -21.71 30.83 -23.40
N PRO A 78 -22.53 31.83 -23.04
CA PRO A 78 -22.23 32.78 -21.96
C PRO A 78 -22.33 32.18 -20.55
N PHE A 79 -22.78 30.93 -20.43
CA PHE A 79 -22.87 30.19 -19.17
C PHE A 79 -21.84 29.06 -19.14
N PRO A 80 -21.30 28.70 -17.95
CA PRO A 80 -20.47 27.52 -17.81
C PRO A 80 -21.21 26.29 -18.32
N GLN A 81 -20.59 25.57 -19.25
CA GLN A 81 -21.14 24.30 -19.73
C GLN A 81 -20.52 23.22 -18.86
N TRP A 82 -21.35 22.36 -18.29
CA TRP A 82 -20.85 21.21 -17.55
C TRP A 82 -21.49 19.92 -18.05
N VAL A 83 -20.72 18.85 -17.97
CA VAL A 83 -21.16 17.48 -18.20
C VAL A 83 -20.87 16.73 -16.91
N GLN A 84 -21.90 16.14 -16.31
CA GLN A 84 -21.73 15.24 -15.19
C GLN A 84 -21.63 13.82 -15.73
N VAL A 85 -20.51 13.18 -15.43
CA VAL A 85 -20.31 11.75 -15.60
C VAL A 85 -20.60 11.12 -14.24
N LEU A 86 -21.70 10.38 -14.17
CA LEU A 86 -22.04 9.58 -12.99
C LEU A 86 -21.24 8.28 -13.08
N GLU A 87 -20.40 8.04 -12.08
CA GLU A 87 -19.71 6.77 -11.91
C GLU A 87 -20.39 6.00 -10.77
N SER A 88 -20.76 4.75 -11.02
CA SER A 88 -21.23 3.84 -9.99
C SER A 88 -20.21 2.72 -9.80
N GLY A 89 -19.44 2.79 -8.72
CA GLY A 89 -18.65 1.68 -8.22
C GLY A 89 -19.45 0.82 -7.23
N PRO A 90 -19.00 -0.40 -6.91
CA PRO A 90 -19.55 -1.13 -5.77
C PRO A 90 -19.38 -0.27 -4.51
N LEU A 91 -20.50 0.02 -3.85
CA LEU A 91 -20.48 0.63 -2.53
C LEU A 91 -19.91 -0.43 -1.58
N GLY A 92 -18.74 -0.14 -0.99
CA GLY A 92 -18.19 -0.99 0.05
C GLY A 92 -19.07 -0.88 1.28
N GLU A 93 -19.88 -1.89 1.58
CA GLU A 93 -20.53 -2.02 2.88
C GLU A 93 -19.49 -2.57 3.87
N GLU A 94 -18.74 -1.71 4.55
CA GLU A 94 -17.97 -2.15 5.72
C GLU A 94 -18.85 -2.13 6.96
N ARG A 95 -19.17 -3.32 7.46
CA ARG A 95 -19.80 -3.49 8.78
C ARG A 95 -18.72 -3.55 9.85
N ILE A 96 -18.62 -2.50 10.68
CA ILE A 96 -17.79 -2.51 11.89
C ILE A 96 -18.60 -3.10 13.05
N GLU A 97 -18.25 -4.30 13.51
CA GLU A 97 -18.78 -4.88 14.75
C GLU A 97 -17.95 -4.44 15.96
N SER A 98 -18.51 -3.63 16.89
CA SER A 98 -18.34 -3.79 18.36
C SER A 98 -18.86 -2.61 19.22
N GLY A 99 -19.22 -2.94 20.47
CA GLY A 99 -20.00 -2.17 21.44
C GLY A 99 -19.29 -1.05 22.21
N SER A 100 -18.41 -0.29 21.56
CA SER A 100 -17.97 1.03 22.05
C SER A 100 -18.32 2.09 21.01
N TRP A 101 -18.75 3.27 21.46
CA TRP A 101 -19.00 4.42 20.58
C TRP A 101 -17.85 4.60 19.59
N PRO A 102 -18.12 4.66 18.29
CA PRO A 102 -17.05 4.89 17.33
C PRO A 102 -16.63 6.34 17.30
N ARG A 103 -15.31 6.52 17.23
CA ARG A 103 -14.77 7.69 16.58
C ARG A 103 -15.05 7.49 15.09
N LEU A 104 -15.95 8.30 14.54
CA LEU A 104 -16.17 8.45 13.10
C LEU A 104 -14.82 8.31 12.38
N VAL A 105 -14.67 7.28 11.55
CA VAL A 105 -13.52 7.03 10.65
C VAL A 105 -12.17 7.42 11.26
N SER A 106 -11.48 6.47 11.91
CA SER A 106 -10.12 6.75 12.37
C SER A 106 -9.15 6.85 11.21
N SER A 107 -9.08 8.04 10.67
CA SER A 107 -8.08 8.35 9.67
C SER A 107 -6.71 8.26 10.33
N LEU A 108 -5.74 7.69 9.61
CA LEU A 108 -4.31 7.69 9.97
C LEU A 108 -3.84 9.11 10.29
N PHE A 109 -4.39 10.09 9.59
CA PHE A 109 -4.24 11.53 9.82
C PHE A 109 -5.40 12.27 9.16
N THR A 110 -5.62 13.51 9.60
CA THR A 110 -6.54 14.48 8.97
C THR A 110 -5.75 15.60 8.30
N LEU A 111 -6.41 16.35 7.41
CA LEU A 111 -5.79 17.52 6.77
C LEU A 111 -5.35 18.59 7.79
N ALA A 112 -6.08 18.71 8.90
CA ALA A 112 -5.75 19.65 9.97
C ALA A 112 -4.48 19.25 10.74
N GLU A 113 -4.15 17.96 10.78
CA GLU A 113 -2.95 17.43 11.44
C GLU A 113 -1.71 17.45 10.52
N TYR A 114 -1.90 17.52 9.19
CA TYR A 114 -0.80 17.43 8.24
C TYR A 114 -0.02 18.77 8.13
N PRO A 115 1.31 18.79 8.33
CA PRO A 115 2.10 20.01 8.27
C PRO A 115 2.09 20.65 6.88
N GLY A 116 1.74 21.94 6.83
CA GLY A 116 1.58 22.67 5.57
C GLY A 116 0.25 22.42 4.86
N GLY A 117 -0.63 21.61 5.44
CA GLY A 117 -1.99 21.41 4.95
C GLY A 117 -2.06 20.90 3.51
N PHE A 118 -3.06 21.37 2.78
CA PHE A 118 -3.39 20.89 1.44
C PHE A 118 -2.28 21.16 0.42
N ASP A 119 -1.68 22.35 0.47
CA ASP A 119 -0.69 22.83 -0.48
C ASP A 119 0.60 21.99 -0.46
N VAL A 120 0.90 21.35 0.68
CA VAL A 120 2.05 20.46 0.82
C VAL A 120 1.66 19.00 0.62
N LEU A 121 0.50 18.58 1.17
CA LEU A 121 0.06 17.19 1.12
C LEU A 121 -0.15 16.69 -0.32
N ILE A 122 -0.91 17.44 -1.11
CA ILE A 122 -1.34 16.97 -2.43
C ILE A 122 -0.16 16.78 -3.39
N PRO A 123 0.76 17.75 -3.57
CA PRO A 123 1.91 17.54 -4.45
C PRO A 123 2.78 16.37 -4.00
N ARG A 124 3.08 16.26 -2.69
CA ARG A 124 3.89 15.15 -2.15
C ARG A 124 3.22 13.80 -2.36
N TRP A 125 1.91 13.71 -2.15
CA TRP A 125 1.17 12.49 -2.40
C TRP A 125 1.20 12.10 -3.88
N LEU A 126 0.97 13.05 -4.80
CA LEU A 126 0.97 12.76 -6.24
C LEU A 126 2.34 12.27 -6.73
N ASP A 127 3.43 12.85 -6.23
CA ASP A 127 4.78 12.40 -6.55
C ASP A 127 5.08 11.02 -5.95
N LEU A 128 4.72 10.80 -4.69
CA LEU A 128 4.88 9.50 -4.02
C LEU A 128 4.05 8.41 -4.70
N HIS A 129 2.82 8.72 -5.11
CA HIS A 129 1.92 7.82 -5.81
C HIS A 129 2.50 7.41 -7.16
N ARG A 130 3.05 8.37 -7.92
CA ARG A 130 3.71 8.09 -9.20
C ARG A 130 4.92 7.19 -9.03
N GLU A 131 5.73 7.45 -8.00
CA GLU A 131 6.92 6.65 -7.70
C GLU A 131 6.55 5.23 -7.24
N LEU A 132 5.56 5.10 -6.35
CA LEU A 132 5.19 3.87 -5.64
C LEU A 132 3.87 3.27 -6.12
N HIS A 133 3.47 3.50 -7.39
CA HIS A 133 2.14 3.13 -7.87
C HIS A 133 1.81 1.63 -7.67
N LEU A 134 2.74 0.71 -8.00
CA LEU A 134 2.51 -0.73 -7.79
C LEU A 134 2.42 -1.10 -6.30
N PRO A 135 3.37 -0.71 -5.43
CA PRO A 135 3.25 -0.95 -3.99
C PRO A 135 1.95 -0.42 -3.38
N ILE A 136 1.55 0.81 -3.73
CA ILE A 136 0.32 1.44 -3.24
C ILE A 136 -0.91 0.67 -3.73
N ASN A 137 -0.96 0.33 -5.02
CA ASN A 137 -2.05 -0.49 -5.57
C ASN A 137 -2.19 -1.83 -4.85
N MET A 138 -1.07 -2.52 -4.57
CA MET A 138 -1.10 -3.80 -3.85
C MET A 138 -1.51 -3.65 -2.39
N LEU A 139 -1.10 -2.56 -1.73
CA LEU A 139 -1.48 -2.26 -0.35
C LEU A 139 -2.98 -1.99 -0.20
N LEU A 140 -3.53 -1.18 -1.11
CA LEU A 140 -4.91 -0.69 -1.05
C LEU A 140 -5.91 -1.67 -1.66
N LEU A 141 -5.47 -2.69 -2.42
CA LEU A 141 -6.37 -3.67 -3.04
C LEU A 141 -7.29 -4.36 -2.02
N SER A 142 -6.78 -4.61 -0.82
CA SER A 142 -7.58 -5.18 0.27
C SER A 142 -8.56 -4.18 0.91
N ASP A 143 -8.29 -2.87 0.82
CA ASP A 143 -9.23 -1.82 1.24
C ASP A 143 -10.34 -1.65 0.19
N TYR A 144 -10.01 -1.82 -1.10
CA TYR A 144 -10.99 -1.83 -2.19
C TYR A 144 -11.88 -3.08 -2.21
N MET A 145 -11.37 -4.22 -1.72
CA MET A 145 -12.07 -5.51 -1.72
C MET A 145 -12.00 -6.18 -0.34
N ALA A 146 -12.77 -5.68 0.62
CA ALA A 146 -12.76 -6.16 2.00
C ALA A 146 -13.15 -7.65 2.15
N TYR A 147 -13.93 -8.21 1.22
CA TYR A 147 -14.36 -9.62 1.25
C TYR A 147 -13.51 -10.49 0.30
N SER A 148 -12.49 -11.13 0.84
CA SER A 148 -11.69 -12.11 0.10
C SER A 148 -11.03 -13.17 0.99
N TYR A 149 -10.24 -14.06 0.38
CA TYR A 149 -9.53 -15.13 1.06
C TYR A 149 -8.26 -14.62 1.74
N ALA A 150 -7.93 -15.15 2.93
CA ALA A 150 -6.71 -14.80 3.66
C ALA A 150 -5.44 -15.00 2.82
N ASP A 151 -5.39 -16.05 1.99
CA ASP A 151 -4.31 -16.32 1.03
C ASP A 151 -4.05 -15.15 0.08
N ARG A 152 -5.13 -14.53 -0.40
CA ARG A 152 -5.05 -13.38 -1.31
C ARG A 152 -4.47 -12.18 -0.60
N PHE A 153 -5.00 -11.82 0.57
CA PHE A 153 -4.51 -10.69 1.35
C PHE A 153 -3.05 -10.87 1.76
N PHE A 154 -2.65 -12.09 2.10
CA PHE A 154 -1.27 -12.43 2.39
C PHE A 154 -0.35 -12.24 1.16
N PHE A 155 -0.78 -12.72 -0.01
CA PHE A 155 -0.01 -12.60 -1.23
C PHE A 155 0.11 -11.14 -1.71
N GLU A 156 -0.97 -10.37 -1.62
CA GLU A 156 -0.99 -8.92 -1.89
C GLU A 156 -0.04 -8.17 -0.95
N ALA A 157 -0.08 -8.46 0.36
CA ALA A 157 0.79 -7.82 1.34
C ALA A 157 2.28 -8.16 1.11
N CYS A 158 2.60 -9.40 0.71
CA CYS A 158 3.96 -9.78 0.32
C CYS A 158 4.43 -8.96 -0.90
N GLN A 159 3.59 -8.80 -1.92
CA GLN A 159 3.91 -8.00 -3.11
C GLN A 159 4.06 -6.51 -2.78
N ALA A 160 3.22 -5.98 -1.90
CA ALA A 160 3.31 -4.60 -1.43
C ALA A 160 4.64 -4.34 -0.71
N ILE A 161 5.06 -5.21 0.22
CA ILE A 161 6.37 -5.11 0.89
C ILE A 161 7.51 -5.21 -0.12
N GLU A 162 7.47 -6.19 -1.02
CA GLU A 162 8.55 -6.41 -1.98
C GLU A 162 8.72 -5.21 -2.91
N GLY A 163 7.60 -4.68 -3.42
CA GLY A 163 7.58 -3.46 -4.22
C GLY A 163 8.10 -2.27 -3.43
N PHE A 164 7.56 -2.03 -2.23
CA PHE A 164 7.96 -0.91 -1.38
C PHE A 164 9.44 -0.96 -1.05
N HIS A 165 9.97 -2.13 -0.66
CA HIS A 165 11.39 -2.31 -0.35
C HIS A 165 12.30 -1.91 -1.52
N ARG A 166 11.97 -2.34 -2.75
CA ARG A 166 12.80 -2.03 -3.93
C ARG A 166 12.95 -0.53 -4.17
N HIS A 167 11.92 0.25 -3.86
CA HIS A 167 11.98 1.71 -3.97
C HIS A 167 12.66 2.32 -2.73
N ALA A 168 12.27 1.90 -1.54
CA ALA A 168 12.74 2.45 -0.27
C ALA A 168 14.24 2.23 0.00
N PHE A 169 14.77 1.07 -0.37
CA PHE A 169 16.14 0.65 -0.07
C PHE A 169 17.01 0.49 -1.32
N GLY A 170 16.45 0.77 -2.50
CA GLY A 170 17.11 0.62 -3.78
C GLY A 170 17.25 -0.83 -4.24
N GLN A 171 17.87 -0.97 -5.41
CA GLN A 171 18.29 -2.26 -5.96
C GLN A 171 19.82 -2.30 -6.09
N PRO A 172 20.43 -3.49 -6.18
CA PRO A 172 21.83 -3.61 -6.56
C PRO A 172 22.12 -2.78 -7.81
N ALA A 173 23.25 -2.07 -7.82
CA ALA A 173 23.64 -1.25 -8.96
C ALA A 173 23.72 -2.10 -10.24
N ASN A 174 23.35 -1.49 -11.38
CA ASN A 174 23.47 -2.14 -12.69
C ASN A 174 24.90 -2.65 -12.90
N GLY A 175 25.06 -3.94 -13.17
CA GLY A 175 26.35 -4.59 -13.38
C GLY A 175 26.94 -5.29 -12.15
N ALA A 176 26.44 -5.03 -10.93
CA ALA A 176 26.92 -5.68 -9.71
C ALA A 176 26.80 -7.21 -9.78
N GLU A 177 25.74 -7.72 -10.43
CA GLU A 177 25.53 -9.16 -10.62
C GLU A 177 26.58 -9.79 -11.53
N GLU A 178 26.96 -9.11 -12.62
CA GLU A 178 27.98 -9.61 -13.55
C GLU A 178 29.37 -9.54 -12.92
N GLU A 179 29.68 -8.48 -12.18
CA GLU A 179 30.91 -8.40 -11.39
C GLU A 179 30.99 -9.49 -10.32
N HIS A 180 29.88 -9.77 -9.63
CA HIS A 180 29.79 -10.85 -8.66
C HIS A 180 29.98 -12.21 -9.33
N TYR A 181 29.33 -12.43 -10.47
CA TYR A 181 29.50 -13.64 -11.28
C TYR A 181 30.95 -13.84 -11.69
N GLU A 182 31.59 -12.84 -12.29
CA GLU A 182 32.99 -12.91 -12.71
C GLU A 182 33.94 -13.15 -11.53
N ARG A 183 33.67 -12.51 -10.38
CA ARG A 183 34.44 -12.74 -9.15
C ARG A 183 34.33 -14.19 -8.65
N VAL A 184 33.12 -14.75 -8.63
CA VAL A 184 32.91 -16.16 -8.22
C VAL A 184 33.53 -17.11 -9.23
N MET A 185 33.36 -16.84 -10.53
CA MET A 185 33.94 -17.66 -11.60
C MET A 185 35.47 -17.64 -11.58
N ALA A 186 36.10 -16.49 -11.32
CA ALA A 186 37.55 -16.37 -11.18
C ALA A 186 38.09 -17.29 -10.07
N ARG A 187 37.39 -17.36 -8.92
CA ARG A 187 37.74 -18.27 -7.81
C ARG A 187 37.52 -19.75 -8.13
N LEU A 188 36.65 -20.06 -9.08
CA LEU A 188 36.34 -21.43 -9.51
C LEU A 188 37.18 -21.91 -10.70
N ARG A 189 37.98 -21.03 -11.33
CA ARG A 189 38.85 -21.38 -12.48
C ARG A 189 39.84 -22.49 -12.14
N GLU A 190 40.31 -22.57 -10.89
CA GLU A 190 41.23 -23.61 -10.41
C GLU A 190 40.58 -25.00 -10.25
N LYS A 191 39.24 -25.08 -10.22
CA LYS A 191 38.50 -26.33 -9.92
C LYS A 191 37.93 -27.05 -11.14
N ALA A 192 38.34 -26.68 -12.36
CA ALA A 192 37.89 -27.29 -13.61
C ALA A 192 36.36 -27.47 -13.73
N VAL A 193 35.59 -26.42 -13.40
CA VAL A 193 34.12 -26.45 -13.53
C VAL A 193 33.73 -26.57 -15.01
N GLY A 194 33.02 -27.63 -15.36
CA GLY A 194 32.58 -27.93 -16.73
C GLY A 194 31.54 -26.94 -17.26
N ALA A 195 31.40 -26.84 -18.59
CA ALA A 195 30.56 -25.83 -19.25
C ALA A 195 29.08 -25.86 -18.80
N ARG A 196 28.53 -27.06 -18.55
CA ARG A 196 27.16 -27.26 -18.04
C ARG A 196 26.97 -26.61 -16.66
N ASP A 197 27.92 -26.83 -15.77
CA ASP A 197 27.87 -26.30 -14.40
C ASP A 197 28.07 -24.78 -14.38
N ARG A 198 28.85 -24.23 -15.32
CA ARG A 198 28.99 -22.76 -15.48
C ARG A 198 27.68 -22.09 -15.85
N GLY A 199 26.90 -22.69 -16.75
CA GLY A 199 25.58 -22.19 -17.11
C GLY A 199 24.60 -22.23 -15.93
N TRP A 200 24.59 -23.35 -15.20
CA TRP A 200 23.83 -23.50 -13.97
C TRP A 200 24.24 -22.46 -12.91
N LEU A 201 25.54 -22.31 -12.63
CA LEU A 201 26.08 -21.29 -11.72
C LEU A 201 25.69 -19.87 -12.14
N LYS A 202 25.79 -19.54 -13.44
CA LYS A 202 25.37 -18.22 -13.94
C LYS A 202 23.90 -17.96 -13.63
N SER A 203 23.03 -18.93 -13.87
CA SER A 203 21.61 -18.80 -13.54
C SER A 203 21.33 -18.62 -12.04
N LYS A 204 22.12 -19.28 -11.17
CA LYS A 204 22.00 -19.15 -9.71
C LYS A 204 22.55 -17.83 -9.20
N LEU A 205 23.63 -17.34 -9.79
CA LEU A 205 24.30 -16.10 -9.39
C LEU A 205 23.61 -14.85 -9.90
N LYS A 206 22.83 -14.95 -11.00
CA LYS A 206 22.08 -13.82 -11.57
C LYS A 206 21.20 -13.10 -10.55
N ARG A 207 20.62 -13.79 -9.56
CA ARG A 207 19.81 -13.16 -8.51
C ARG A 207 20.42 -13.26 -7.12
N SER A 208 21.72 -13.60 -7.03
CA SER A 208 22.37 -13.85 -5.74
C SER A 208 22.61 -12.60 -4.90
N LEU A 209 22.58 -11.42 -5.54
CA LEU A 209 22.67 -10.12 -4.87
C LEU A 209 21.29 -9.52 -4.55
N GLU A 210 20.21 -10.13 -5.04
CA GLU A 210 18.87 -9.67 -4.67
C GLU A 210 18.58 -10.07 -3.21
N PRO A 211 18.11 -9.14 -2.37
CA PRO A 211 17.64 -9.50 -1.05
C PRO A 211 16.51 -10.54 -1.13
N SER A 212 16.54 -11.54 -0.27
CA SER A 212 15.47 -12.50 -0.05
C SER A 212 14.21 -11.81 0.48
N LEU A 213 13.05 -12.47 0.38
CA LEU A 213 11.81 -11.94 0.94
C LEU A 213 11.90 -11.73 2.47
N GLU A 214 12.57 -12.64 3.20
CA GLU A 214 12.84 -12.50 4.64
C GLU A 214 13.63 -11.23 4.95
N GLU A 215 14.70 -10.95 4.19
CA GLU A 215 15.50 -9.72 4.35
C GLU A 215 14.68 -8.47 4.03
N ARG A 216 13.87 -8.50 2.97
CA ARG A 216 13.01 -7.36 2.59
C ARG A 216 11.98 -7.03 3.66
N ILE A 217 11.29 -8.05 4.19
CA ILE A 217 10.31 -7.88 5.27
C ILE A 217 11.01 -7.31 6.51
N THR A 218 12.16 -7.85 6.87
CA THR A 218 12.93 -7.40 8.03
C THR A 218 13.35 -5.94 7.91
N ALA A 219 13.84 -5.51 6.74
CA ALA A 219 14.22 -4.13 6.49
C ALA A 219 13.02 -3.16 6.57
N VAL A 220 11.87 -3.51 5.98
CA VAL A 220 10.67 -2.67 6.02
C VAL A 220 10.09 -2.58 7.44
N ILE A 221 10.10 -3.68 8.21
CA ILE A 221 9.69 -3.67 9.62
C ILE A 221 10.65 -2.82 10.46
N ALA A 222 11.96 -2.92 10.22
CA ALA A 222 12.95 -2.11 10.91
C ALA A 222 12.76 -0.60 10.64
N GLU A 223 12.37 -0.23 9.41
CA GLU A 223 12.04 1.15 9.06
C GLU A 223 10.77 1.66 9.77
N ALA A 224 9.79 0.80 10.04
CA ALA A 224 8.65 1.14 10.89
C ALA A 224 9.05 1.38 12.37
N GLY A 225 10.24 0.92 12.76
CA GLY A 225 10.89 1.22 14.03
C GLY A 225 10.06 0.78 15.25
N PRO A 226 9.94 1.62 16.29
CA PRO A 226 9.33 1.23 17.56
C PRO A 226 7.82 0.91 17.43
N LEU A 227 7.16 1.33 16.35
CA LEU A 227 5.73 1.05 16.13
C LEU A 227 5.45 -0.44 15.87
N LEU A 228 6.40 -1.22 15.36
CA LEU A 228 6.23 -2.66 15.16
C LEU A 228 7.07 -3.51 16.11
N ALA A 229 7.81 -2.89 17.04
CA ALA A 229 8.60 -3.62 18.03
C ALA A 229 7.79 -4.63 18.86
N PRO A 230 6.55 -4.33 19.33
CA PRO A 230 5.73 -5.31 20.07
C PRO A 230 5.42 -6.56 19.22
N VAL A 231 5.16 -6.38 17.93
CA VAL A 231 4.88 -7.47 16.99
C VAL A 231 6.11 -8.37 16.85
N THR A 232 7.28 -7.78 16.62
CA THR A 232 8.53 -8.55 16.47
C THR A 232 8.97 -9.23 17.76
N ALA A 233 8.60 -8.69 18.93
CA ALA A 233 8.87 -9.32 20.22
C ALA A 233 7.95 -10.53 20.45
N ALA A 234 6.67 -10.41 20.11
CA ALA A 234 5.69 -11.50 20.21
C ALA A 234 5.90 -12.61 19.16
N TRP A 235 6.40 -12.24 17.98
CA TRP A 235 6.66 -13.18 16.88
C TRP A 235 8.08 -13.01 16.31
N PRO A 236 9.13 -13.52 17.00
CA PRO A 236 10.53 -13.28 16.63
C PRO A 236 10.94 -13.80 15.25
N ASN A 237 10.32 -14.88 14.77
CA ASN A 237 10.60 -15.46 13.45
C ASN A 237 9.59 -15.02 12.36
N PHE A 238 8.90 -13.89 12.56
CA PHE A 238 7.86 -13.40 11.64
C PHE A 238 8.30 -13.38 10.17
N SER A 239 9.39 -12.68 9.86
CA SER A 239 9.87 -12.52 8.47
C SER A 239 10.16 -13.85 7.79
N ARG A 240 10.72 -14.82 8.54
CA ARG A 240 10.99 -16.17 8.04
C ARG A 240 9.71 -16.95 7.81
N ALA A 241 8.78 -16.94 8.77
CA ALA A 241 7.49 -17.62 8.65
C ALA A 241 6.70 -17.13 7.42
N VAL A 242 6.68 -15.81 7.18
CA VAL A 242 6.07 -15.22 5.99
C VAL A 242 6.79 -15.67 4.72
N SER A 243 8.12 -15.59 4.68
CA SER A 243 8.92 -16.01 3.51
C SER A 243 8.68 -17.48 3.14
N ASP A 244 8.73 -18.37 4.13
CA ASP A 244 8.47 -19.80 3.97
C ASP A 244 7.05 -20.09 3.48
N THR A 245 6.06 -19.39 4.04
CA THR A 245 4.65 -19.51 3.65
C THR A 245 4.45 -19.06 2.20
N ARG A 246 5.00 -17.90 1.82
CA ARG A 246 4.93 -17.39 0.44
C ARG A 246 5.59 -18.35 -0.54
N ASN A 247 6.76 -18.89 -0.19
CA ASN A 247 7.46 -19.88 -1.02
C ASN A 247 6.66 -21.18 -1.16
N ALA A 248 5.98 -21.63 -0.10
CA ALA A 248 5.10 -22.79 -0.14
C ALA A 248 3.89 -22.58 -1.07
N MET A 249 3.23 -21.42 -0.97
CA MET A 249 2.08 -21.08 -1.80
C MET A 249 2.45 -20.97 -3.28
N ALA A 250 3.62 -20.38 -3.59
CA ALA A 250 4.11 -20.24 -4.96
C ALA A 250 4.54 -21.58 -5.59
N HIS A 251 4.88 -22.58 -4.76
CA HIS A 251 5.34 -23.89 -5.19
C HIS A 251 4.39 -24.97 -4.65
N VAL A 252 3.32 -25.25 -5.41
CA VAL A 252 2.22 -26.21 -5.12
C VAL A 252 2.68 -27.60 -4.60
N LEU A 253 3.96 -27.96 -4.74
CA LEU A 253 4.56 -29.25 -4.34
C LEU A 253 5.79 -29.13 -3.41
N GLY A 254 6.05 -27.98 -2.80
CA GLY A 254 7.25 -27.72 -1.99
C GLY A 254 7.25 -28.39 -0.61
N ALA A 255 8.36 -29.05 -0.26
CA ALA A 255 8.60 -29.73 1.02
C ALA A 255 8.13 -28.91 2.24
N LYS A 256 7.31 -29.49 3.11
CA LYS A 256 6.77 -28.84 4.32
C LYS A 256 7.91 -28.35 5.21
N THR A 257 7.99 -27.04 5.46
CA THR A 257 8.80 -26.49 6.54
C THR A 257 7.90 -26.28 7.75
N ASP A 258 8.39 -26.56 8.96
CA ASP A 258 7.61 -26.51 10.20
C ASP A 258 7.27 -25.07 10.66
N GLN A 259 7.77 -24.04 9.95
CA GLN A 259 7.56 -22.63 10.33
C GLN A 259 6.51 -21.91 9.46
N ARG A 260 5.78 -22.64 8.62
CA ARG A 260 4.71 -22.08 7.77
C ARG A 260 3.53 -21.64 8.61
N ILE A 261 2.83 -20.63 8.11
CA ILE A 261 1.53 -20.22 8.61
C ILE A 261 0.48 -21.05 7.89
N ASP A 262 -0.15 -21.96 8.61
CA ASP A 262 -1.17 -22.90 8.10
C ASP A 262 -2.60 -22.56 8.55
N ASP A 263 -2.74 -21.63 9.49
CA ASP A 263 -4.01 -21.11 9.98
C ASP A 263 -4.42 -19.81 9.24
N PRO A 264 -5.63 -19.73 8.65
CA PRO A 264 -6.12 -18.53 7.97
C PRO A 264 -6.15 -17.27 8.85
N ALA A 265 -6.44 -17.38 10.16
CA ALA A 265 -6.47 -16.21 11.03
C ALA A 265 -5.06 -15.64 11.27
N ARG A 266 -4.07 -16.51 11.46
CA ARG A 266 -2.65 -16.13 11.57
C ARG A 266 -2.09 -15.61 10.25
N MET A 267 -2.57 -16.12 9.12
CA MET A 267 -2.22 -15.61 7.79
C MET A 267 -2.77 -14.20 7.58
N GLN A 268 -4.02 -13.96 7.97
CA GLN A 268 -4.62 -12.63 7.98
C GLN A 268 -3.84 -11.67 8.89
N LEU A 269 -3.48 -12.10 10.11
CA LEU A 269 -2.64 -11.31 11.01
C LEU A 269 -1.31 -10.94 10.36
N ALA A 270 -0.66 -11.89 9.69
CA ALA A 270 0.59 -11.63 8.98
C ALA A 270 0.43 -10.64 7.83
N ALA A 271 -0.65 -10.76 7.05
CA ALA A 271 -1.01 -9.78 6.03
C ALA A 271 -1.16 -8.38 6.63
N GLU A 272 -1.85 -8.25 7.75
CA GLU A 272 -2.05 -6.97 8.42
C GLU A 272 -0.76 -6.36 8.98
N VAL A 273 0.11 -7.16 9.61
CA VAL A 273 1.44 -6.70 10.05
C VAL A 273 2.23 -6.13 8.88
N MET A 274 2.27 -6.85 7.76
CA MET A 274 2.97 -6.42 6.56
C MET A 274 2.38 -5.12 5.98
N ARG A 275 1.06 -5.03 5.90
CA ARG A 275 0.35 -3.82 5.45
C ARG A 275 0.65 -2.63 6.36
N TRP A 276 0.71 -2.83 7.68
CA TRP A 276 1.11 -1.79 8.63
C TRP A 276 2.55 -1.34 8.42
N ALA A 277 3.48 -2.26 8.17
CA ALA A 277 4.87 -1.93 7.88
C ALA A 277 4.97 -1.01 6.64
N VAL A 278 4.27 -1.35 5.56
CA VAL A 278 4.22 -0.52 4.34
C VAL A 278 3.51 0.81 4.60
N ARG A 279 2.38 0.84 5.32
CA ARG A 279 1.66 2.08 5.66
C ARG A 279 2.52 3.05 6.45
N ILE A 280 3.24 2.56 7.46
CA ILE A 280 4.14 3.38 8.26
C ILE A 280 5.28 3.92 7.37
N GLY A 281 5.88 3.06 6.53
CA GLY A 281 6.92 3.47 5.60
C GLY A 281 6.47 4.51 4.57
N LEU A 282 5.23 4.40 4.07
CA LEU A 282 4.59 5.39 3.20
C LEU A 282 4.31 6.70 3.94
N LEU A 283 3.74 6.64 5.16
CA LEU A 283 3.50 7.83 5.98
C LEU A 283 4.79 8.58 6.27
N ARG A 284 5.88 7.89 6.61
CA ARG A 284 7.20 8.51 6.87
C ARG A 284 7.76 9.25 5.65
N ARG A 285 7.45 8.81 4.43
CA ARG A 285 7.84 9.49 3.17
C ARG A 285 6.91 10.64 2.81
N LEU A 286 5.61 10.44 3.06
CA LEU A 286 4.59 11.44 2.82
C LEU A 286 4.77 12.64 3.75
N TRP A 287 5.08 12.40 5.03
CA TRP A 287 5.25 13.46 6.02
C TRP A 287 6.51 14.30 5.75
N PRO A 288 6.46 15.63 5.94
CA PRO A 288 7.65 16.48 5.79
C PRO A 288 8.76 16.10 6.77
N ASP A 289 8.41 15.80 8.02
CA ASP A 289 9.30 15.26 9.05
C ASP A 289 8.86 13.85 9.44
N ALA A 290 9.66 12.84 9.07
CA ALA A 290 9.32 11.44 9.34
C ALA A 290 9.19 11.12 10.84
N ASP A 291 9.81 11.90 11.72
CA ASP A 291 9.80 11.63 13.16
C ASP A 291 8.47 12.01 13.83
N GLU A 292 7.66 12.87 13.20
CA GLU A 292 6.30 13.21 13.62
C GLU A 292 5.30 12.06 13.40
N VAL A 293 5.60 11.10 12.53
CA VAL A 293 4.73 9.95 12.25
C VAL A 293 4.62 9.00 13.44
N THR A 294 5.69 8.83 14.21
CA THR A 294 5.68 7.93 15.38
C THR A 294 4.70 8.38 16.47
N PRO A 295 4.73 9.64 16.96
CA PRO A 295 3.76 10.09 17.95
C PRO A 295 2.33 10.08 17.42
N LEU A 296 2.11 10.41 16.14
CA LEU A 296 0.80 10.32 15.47
C LEU A 296 0.18 8.91 15.59
N LEU A 297 0.99 7.88 15.32
CA LEU A 297 0.49 6.49 15.26
C LEU A 297 0.52 5.74 16.60
N ARG A 298 1.26 6.22 17.60
CA ARG A 298 1.47 5.51 18.88
C ARG A 298 0.15 5.19 19.60
N SER A 299 -0.83 6.08 19.53
CA SER A 299 -2.16 5.90 20.14
C SER A 299 -3.23 5.48 19.13
N HIS A 300 -2.84 5.18 17.88
CA HIS A 300 -3.80 4.81 16.85
C HIS A 300 -4.39 3.44 17.17
N TRP A 301 -5.70 3.37 17.37
CA TRP A 301 -6.35 2.18 17.92
C TRP A 301 -6.19 0.94 17.02
N LEU A 302 -6.14 1.11 15.69
CA LEU A 302 -5.88 -0.03 14.78
C LEU A 302 -4.54 -0.72 15.10
N LEU A 303 -3.52 0.07 15.40
CA LEU A 303 -2.20 -0.45 15.77
C LEU A 303 -2.26 -1.10 17.16
N THR A 304 -3.02 -0.53 18.10
CA THR A 304 -3.26 -1.19 19.41
C THR A 304 -4.07 -2.49 19.28
N GLY A 305 -5.00 -2.57 18.32
CA GLY A 305 -5.78 -3.76 18.01
C GLY A 305 -4.93 -4.83 17.34
N LEU A 306 -3.93 -4.45 16.53
CA LEU A 306 -2.89 -5.35 16.05
C LEU A 306 -2.12 -5.93 17.24
N TYR A 307 -1.63 -5.11 18.17
CA TYR A 307 -0.86 -5.57 19.33
C TYR A 307 -1.60 -6.57 20.22
N ARG A 308 -2.94 -6.50 20.29
CA ARG A 308 -3.74 -7.45 21.09
C ARG A 308 -3.90 -8.82 20.42
N ARG A 309 -3.60 -8.93 19.12
CA ARG A 309 -3.79 -10.15 18.32
C ARG A 309 -2.48 -10.92 18.07
N VAL A 310 -1.34 -10.29 18.28
CA VAL A 310 0.00 -10.93 18.25
C VAL A 310 0.34 -11.50 19.61
#